data_AF-A0A5N9AT23-F1
#
_entry.id   AF-A0A5N9AT23-F1
#
_cell.length_a   1.000
_cell.length_b   1.000
_cell.length_c   1.000
_cell.angle_alpha   90.00
_cell.angle_beta   90.00
_cell.angle_gamma   90.00
#
_symmetry.space_group_name_H-M   'P 1'
#
loop_
_entity.id
_entity.type
_entity.pdbx_description
1 polymer ?
#
loop_
_entity_poly.entity_id
_entity_poly.type
_entity_poly.pdbx_seq_one_letter_code
_entity_poly.pdbx_strand_id
1 'polypeptide(L)'
;ALIASIALAPVRGHGILGQLFLISAVTSSVGNLALAMATNLPFAMIGTVVIGISHTAFMTIATIMIQSVAPDSLRGRITSIYLLHAGGLMSFSYFANGALADLYAPSRILAVGGIAFLLVIVGSWLVRTPRLVYKQGALI
;
A
#
# COMPACT_ATOMS: atom_id res chain seq x y z
N ALA A 1 -3.73 6.53 10.29
CA ALA A 1 -3.86 7.60 9.28
C ALA A 1 -3.16 8.90 9.69
N LEU A 2 -3.63 9.61 10.74
CA LEU A 2 -3.08 10.91 11.16
C LEU A 2 -1.55 10.93 11.37
N ILE A 3 -1.03 9.91 12.06
CA ILE A 3 0.41 9.79 12.34
C ILE A 3 1.22 9.67 11.04
N ALA A 4 0.76 8.83 10.11
CA ALA A 4 1.42 8.64 8.81
C ALA A 4 1.39 9.92 7.97
N SER A 5 0.26 10.61 7.91
CA SER A 5 0.14 11.86 7.14
C SER A 5 1.02 12.98 7.70
N ILE A 6 1.10 13.12 9.02
CA ILE A 6 1.97 14.13 9.67
C ILE A 6 3.44 13.79 9.44
N ALA A 7 3.83 12.51 9.58
CA ALA A 7 5.21 12.08 9.36
C ALA A 7 5.66 12.24 7.90
N LEU A 8 4.74 12.14 6.94
CA LEU A 8 5.02 12.29 5.51
C LEU A 8 5.00 13.76 5.03
N ALA A 9 4.32 14.66 5.75
CA ALA A 9 4.23 16.07 5.38
C ALA A 9 5.58 16.80 5.15
N PRO A 10 6.66 16.55 5.91
CA PRO A 10 7.95 17.19 5.67
C PRO A 10 8.79 16.55 4.56
N VAL A 11 8.40 15.38 4.02
CA VAL A 11 9.24 14.63 3.07
C VAL A 11 9.02 15.15 1.64
N ARG A 12 9.98 15.92 1.12
CA ARG A 12 9.95 16.47 -0.25
C ARG A 12 10.94 15.83 -1.22
N GLY A 13 11.78 14.89 -0.77
CA GLY A 13 12.77 14.23 -1.60
C GLY A 13 12.16 13.14 -2.47
N HIS A 14 12.20 13.30 -3.79
CA HIS A 14 11.67 12.32 -4.77
C HIS A 14 12.22 10.90 -4.54
N GLY A 15 13.54 10.74 -4.27
CA GLY A 15 14.14 9.45 -3.94
C GLY A 15 13.73 8.89 -2.57
N ILE A 16 13.52 9.76 -1.58
CA ILE A 16 13.08 9.36 -0.22
C ILE A 16 11.64 8.86 -0.25
N LEU A 17 10.77 9.50 -1.05
CA LEU A 17 9.39 9.04 -1.25
C LEU A 17 9.36 7.64 -1.88
N GLY A 18 10.21 7.38 -2.88
CA GLY A 18 10.33 6.04 -3.48
C GLY A 18 10.78 4.96 -2.48
N GLN A 19 11.74 5.28 -1.61
CA GLN A 19 12.19 4.35 -0.56
C GLN A 19 11.12 4.13 0.52
N LEU A 20 10.46 5.19 0.99
CA LEU A 20 9.36 5.09 1.96
C LEU A 20 8.17 4.33 1.40
N PHE A 21 7.90 4.45 0.09
CA PHE A 21 6.87 3.68 -0.58
C PHE A 21 7.17 2.18 -0.52
N LEU A 22 8.41 1.76 -0.79
CA LEU A 22 8.82 0.36 -0.65
C LEU A 22 8.74 -0.13 0.80
N ILE A 23 9.28 0.65 1.74
CA ILE A 23 9.31 0.26 3.16
C ILE A 23 7.89 0.09 3.69
N SER A 24 6.99 1.02 3.37
CA SER A 24 5.59 0.94 3.79
C SER A 24 4.86 -0.25 3.15
N ALA A 25 5.14 -0.57 1.88
CA ALA A 25 4.56 -1.74 1.20
C ALA A 25 5.01 -3.06 1.83
N VAL A 26 6.32 -3.22 2.08
CA VAL A 26 6.89 -4.42 2.72
C VAL A 26 6.37 -4.56 4.14
N THR A 27 6.40 -3.47 4.92
CA THR A 27 5.93 -3.48 6.32
C THR A 27 4.43 -3.83 6.39
N SER A 28 3.62 -3.34 5.44
CA SER A 28 2.19 -3.69 5.37
C SER A 28 1.99 -5.17 5.05
N SER A 29 2.75 -5.74 4.10
CA SER A 29 2.66 -7.16 3.75
C SER A 29 3.06 -8.06 4.92
N VAL A 30 4.22 -7.79 5.52
CA VAL A 30 4.73 -8.55 6.67
C VAL A 30 3.79 -8.41 7.87
N GLY A 31 3.24 -7.20 8.09
CA GLY A 31 2.24 -6.96 9.13
C GLY A 31 0.99 -7.82 8.95
N ASN A 32 0.43 -7.91 7.73
CA ASN A 32 -0.73 -8.75 7.45
C ASN A 32 -0.44 -10.24 7.68
N LEU A 33 0.77 -10.72 7.36
CA LEU A 33 1.19 -12.10 7.64
C LEU A 33 1.33 -12.36 9.15
N ALA A 34 1.96 -11.42 9.87
CA ALA A 34 2.07 -11.52 11.33
C ALA A 34 0.69 -11.51 12.01
N LEU A 35 -0.24 -10.69 11.50
CA LEU A 35 -1.62 -10.64 12.01
C LEU A 35 -2.39 -11.94 11.70
N ALA A 36 -2.17 -12.55 10.54
CA ALA A 36 -2.78 -13.83 10.20
C ALA A 36 -2.36 -14.96 11.14
N MET A 37 -1.15 -14.88 11.73
CA MET A 37 -0.62 -15.84 12.69
C MET A 37 -0.91 -15.46 14.15
N ALA A 38 -1.57 -14.32 14.39
CA ALA A 38 -1.81 -13.82 15.74
C ALA A 38 -2.83 -14.69 16.50
N THR A 39 -2.40 -15.27 17.61
CA THR A 39 -3.27 -16.06 18.51
C THR A 39 -3.79 -15.23 19.69
N ASN A 40 -3.15 -14.10 19.99
CA ASN A 40 -3.44 -13.27 21.17
C ASN A 40 -4.02 -11.91 20.77
N LEU A 41 -5.09 -11.48 21.45
CA LEU A 41 -5.78 -10.21 21.18
C LEU A 41 -4.86 -8.97 21.26
N PRO A 42 -3.97 -8.81 22.27
CA PRO A 42 -3.08 -7.64 22.34
C PRO A 42 -2.11 -7.58 21.17
N PHE A 43 -1.63 -8.73 20.71
CA PHE A 43 -0.73 -8.82 19.56
C PHE A 43 -1.44 -8.43 18.26
N ALA A 44 -2.71 -8.86 18.10
CA ALA A 44 -3.54 -8.45 16.98
C ALA A 44 -3.84 -6.94 16.98
N MET A 45 -4.08 -6.33 18.15
CA MET A 45 -4.31 -4.89 18.27
C MET A 45 -3.07 -4.09 17.85
N ILE A 46 -1.89 -4.45 18.34
CA ILE A 46 -0.65 -3.77 17.93
C ILE A 46 -0.38 -3.98 16.44
N GLY A 47 -0.60 -5.20 15.93
CA GLY A 47 -0.45 -5.54 14.52
C GLY A 47 -1.34 -4.69 13.61
N THR A 48 -2.63 -4.55 13.95
CA THR A 48 -3.59 -3.74 13.17
C THR A 48 -3.21 -2.25 13.15
N VAL A 49 -2.68 -1.71 14.24
CA VAL A 49 -2.16 -0.33 14.27
C VAL A 49 -0.99 -0.16 13.30
N VAL A 50 -0.02 -1.07 13.34
CA VAL A 50 1.16 -1.03 12.45
C VAL A 50 0.72 -1.15 10.99
N ILE A 51 -0.13 -2.12 10.67
CA ILE A 51 -0.68 -2.30 9.32
C ILE A 51 -1.39 -1.03 8.86
N GLY A 52 -2.24 -0.44 9.71
CA GLY A 52 -2.99 0.76 9.37
C GLY A 52 -2.09 1.97 9.09
N ILE A 53 -1.01 2.15 9.86
CA ILE A 53 -0.01 3.20 9.62
C ILE A 53 0.69 2.97 8.28
N SER A 54 1.23 1.76 8.05
CA SER A 54 1.95 1.43 6.82
C SER A 54 1.06 1.51 5.59
N HIS A 55 -0.17 1.02 5.67
CA HIS A 55 -1.10 1.02 4.53
C HIS A 55 -1.55 2.44 4.17
N THR A 56 -1.80 3.28 5.17
CA THR A 56 -2.10 4.70 4.91
C THR A 56 -0.89 5.42 4.31
N ALA A 57 0.32 5.17 4.83
CA ALA A 57 1.54 5.75 4.30
C ALA A 57 1.75 5.38 2.82
N PHE A 58 1.58 4.09 2.49
CA PHE A 58 1.68 3.59 1.11
C PHE A 58 0.72 4.31 0.16
N MET A 59 -0.57 4.37 0.51
CA MET A 59 -1.59 5.05 -0.30
C MET A 59 -1.34 6.56 -0.44
N THR A 60 -0.84 7.19 0.63
CA THR A 60 -0.53 8.63 0.65
C THR A 60 0.63 8.93 -0.28
N ILE A 61 1.73 8.17 -0.17
CA ILE A 61 2.90 8.35 -1.03
C ILE A 61 2.55 8.07 -2.50
N ALA A 62 1.77 7.01 -2.79
CA ALA A 62 1.30 6.73 -4.14
C ALA A 62 0.57 7.93 -4.75
N THR A 63 -0.34 8.53 -3.98
CA THR A 63 -1.12 9.69 -4.41
C THR A 63 -0.22 10.91 -4.63
N ILE A 64 0.73 11.17 -3.73
CA ILE A 64 1.71 12.27 -3.88
C ILE A 64 2.52 12.08 -5.16
N MET A 65 3.02 10.87 -5.43
CA MET A 65 3.85 10.59 -6.61
C MET A 65 3.07 10.71 -7.92
N ILE A 66 1.80 10.29 -7.94
CA ILE A 66 0.92 10.46 -9.11
C ILE A 66 0.63 11.94 -9.35
N GLN A 67 0.38 12.71 -8.28
CA GLN A 67 0.12 14.13 -8.38
C GLN A 67 1.36 14.95 -8.76
N SER A 68 2.57 14.50 -8.39
CA SER A 68 3.81 15.22 -8.72
C SER A 68 4.20 15.13 -10.18
N VAL A 69 3.80 14.06 -10.88
CA VAL A 69 4.03 13.90 -12.33
C VAL A 69 2.88 14.40 -13.19
N ALA A 70 1.72 14.66 -12.58
CA ALA A 70 0.53 15.10 -13.29
C ALA A 70 0.65 16.59 -13.68
N PRO A 71 0.40 16.96 -14.95
CA PRO A 71 0.33 18.36 -15.36
C PRO A 71 -0.75 19.11 -14.58
N ASP A 72 -0.51 20.38 -14.24
CA ASP A 72 -1.41 21.17 -13.38
C ASP A 72 -2.86 21.22 -13.89
N SER A 73 -3.06 21.28 -15.21
CA SER A 73 -4.38 21.31 -15.86
C SER A 73 -5.12 19.97 -15.83
N LEU A 74 -4.40 18.86 -15.67
CA LEU A 74 -4.93 17.49 -15.72
C LEU A 74 -4.86 16.77 -14.38
N ARG A 75 -4.23 17.35 -13.36
CA ARG A 75 -4.04 16.75 -12.03
C ARG A 75 -5.32 16.21 -11.42
N GLY A 76 -6.42 16.94 -11.54
CA GLY A 76 -7.74 16.48 -11.08
C GLY A 76 -8.22 15.23 -11.83
N ARG A 77 -8.12 15.22 -13.16
CA ARG A 77 -8.53 14.09 -14.01
C ARG A 77 -7.69 12.85 -13.77
N ILE A 78 -6.36 13.01 -13.69
CA ILE A 78 -5.43 11.92 -13.41
C ILE A 78 -5.70 11.33 -12.01
N THR A 79 -5.93 12.19 -11.01
CA THR A 79 -6.28 11.74 -9.66
C THR A 79 -7.63 11.00 -9.65
N SER A 80 -8.64 11.47 -10.38
CA SER A 80 -9.93 10.77 -10.50
C SER A 80 -9.79 9.38 -11.11
N ILE A 81 -8.99 9.22 -12.17
CA ILE A 81 -8.72 7.91 -12.78
C ILE A 81 -8.01 6.99 -11.79
N TYR A 82 -7.04 7.52 -11.05
CA TYR A 82 -6.37 6.76 -9.99
C TYR A 82 -7.35 6.32 -8.89
N LEU A 83 -8.22 7.21 -8.41
CA LEU A 83 -9.23 6.89 -7.40
C LEU A 83 -10.25 5.86 -7.90
N LEU A 84 -10.65 5.93 -9.17
CA LEU A 84 -11.49 4.90 -9.79
C LEU A 84 -10.78 3.54 -9.84
N HIS A 85 -9.51 3.54 -10.21
CA HIS A 85 -8.72 2.31 -10.27
C HIS A 85 -8.51 1.70 -8.88
N ALA A 86 -7.98 2.49 -7.93
CA ALA A 86 -7.72 2.06 -6.57
C ALA A 86 -9.00 1.70 -5.82
N GLY A 87 -10.01 2.58 -5.87
CA GLY A 87 -11.31 2.38 -5.22
C GLY A 87 -12.08 1.20 -5.82
N GLY A 88 -12.13 1.10 -7.16
CA GLY A 88 -12.79 0.01 -7.86
C GLY A 88 -12.18 -1.35 -7.54
N LEU A 89 -10.85 -1.48 -7.66
CA LEU A 89 -10.14 -2.72 -7.31
C LEU A 89 -10.33 -3.11 -5.84
N MET A 90 -10.35 -2.13 -4.92
CA MET A 90 -10.63 -2.40 -3.50
C MET A 90 -12.03 -2.97 -3.31
N SER A 91 -13.06 -2.41 -3.93
CA SER A 91 -14.43 -2.92 -3.83
C SER A 91 -14.56 -4.36 -4.33
N PHE A 92 -13.95 -4.67 -5.49
CA PHE A 92 -13.92 -6.05 -6.00
C PHE A 92 -13.17 -6.99 -5.06
N SER A 93 -12.06 -6.53 -4.48
CA SER A 93 -11.28 -7.32 -3.51
C SER A 93 -12.07 -7.60 -2.24
N TYR A 94 -12.80 -6.61 -1.70
CA TYR A 94 -13.66 -6.80 -0.54
C TYR A 94 -14.84 -7.73 -0.82
N PHE A 95 -15.45 -7.63 -2.01
CA PHE A 95 -16.47 -8.56 -2.44
C PHE A 95 -15.95 -10.00 -2.52
N ALA A 96 -14.79 -10.21 -3.17
CA ALA A 96 -14.16 -11.52 -3.24
C ALA A 96 -13.78 -12.06 -1.85
N ASN A 97 -13.23 -11.22 -0.98
CA ASN A 97 -12.93 -11.60 0.41
C ASN A 97 -14.18 -11.97 1.19
N GLY A 98 -15.30 -11.27 0.99
CA GLY A 98 -16.58 -11.58 1.61
C GLY A 98 -17.09 -12.96 1.17
N ALA A 99 -17.08 -13.23 -0.15
CA ALA A 99 -17.47 -14.54 -0.68
C ALA A 99 -16.55 -15.68 -0.18
N LEU A 100 -15.24 -15.41 -0.03
CA LEU A 100 -14.28 -16.39 0.49
C LEU A 100 -14.42 -16.60 2.00
N ALA A 101 -14.91 -15.61 2.76
CA ALA A 101 -15.04 -15.70 4.22
C ALA A 101 -16.06 -16.76 4.66
N ASP A 102 -17.03 -17.09 3.80
CA ASP A 102 -17.99 -18.17 4.06
C ASP A 102 -17.35 -19.56 3.90
N LEU A 103 -16.27 -19.68 3.12
CA LEU A 103 -15.60 -20.96 2.83
C LEU A 103 -14.29 -21.15 3.61
N TYR A 104 -13.59 -20.07 3.94
CA TYR A 104 -12.25 -20.11 4.52
C TYR A 104 -12.15 -19.26 5.78
N ALA A 105 -11.29 -19.70 6.70
CA ALA A 105 -10.97 -18.91 7.88
C ALA A 105 -10.38 -17.54 7.50
N PRO A 106 -10.81 -16.43 8.14
CA PRO A 106 -10.32 -15.08 7.84
C PRO A 106 -8.79 -14.94 7.88
N SER A 107 -8.13 -15.66 8.79
CA SER A 107 -6.66 -15.71 8.89
C SER A 107 -6.01 -16.21 7.60
N ARG A 108 -6.59 -17.22 6.93
CA ARG A 108 -6.04 -17.77 5.67
C ARG A 108 -6.22 -16.78 4.52
N ILE A 109 -7.37 -16.13 4.44
CA ILE A 109 -7.67 -15.10 3.43
C ILE A 109 -6.67 -13.94 3.56
N LEU A 110 -6.45 -13.47 4.81
CA LEU A 110 -5.49 -12.42 5.11
C LEU A 110 -4.05 -12.84 4.76
N ALA A 111 -3.65 -14.07 5.10
CA ALA A 111 -2.32 -14.59 4.80
C ALA A 111 -2.08 -14.65 3.28
N VAL A 112 -3.03 -15.20 2.50
CA VAL A 112 -2.92 -15.28 1.05
C VAL A 112 -2.81 -13.89 0.43
N GLY A 113 -3.64 -12.94 0.88
CA GLY A 113 -3.56 -11.55 0.42
C GLY A 113 -2.21 -10.89 0.73
N GLY A 114 -1.69 -11.10 1.94
CA GLY A 114 -0.38 -10.61 2.36
C GLY A 114 0.78 -11.21 1.54
N ILE A 115 0.75 -12.52 1.28
CA ILE A 115 1.75 -13.20 0.44
C ILE A 115 1.67 -12.68 -1.00
N ALA A 116 0.47 -12.59 -1.57
CA ALA A 116 0.27 -12.11 -2.94
C ALA A 116 0.81 -10.68 -3.10
N PHE A 117 0.52 -9.78 -2.15
CA PHE A 117 1.04 -8.42 -2.17
C PHE A 117 2.57 -8.39 -2.02
N LEU A 118 3.14 -9.23 -1.15
CA LEU A 118 4.59 -9.35 -0.99
C LEU A 118 5.26 -9.83 -2.29
N LEU A 119 4.69 -10.83 -2.97
CA LEU A 119 5.18 -11.31 -4.27
C LEU A 119 5.13 -10.22 -5.33
N VAL A 120 4.09 -9.39 -5.36
CA VAL A 120 4.00 -8.26 -6.28
C VAL A 120 5.09 -7.23 -5.99
N ILE A 121 5.37 -6.92 -4.71
CA ILE A 121 6.44 -5.98 -4.34
C ILE A 121 7.82 -6.53 -4.73
N VAL A 122 8.09 -7.81 -4.45
CA VAL A 122 9.34 -8.46 -4.85
C VAL A 122 9.44 -8.54 -6.37
N GLY A 123 8.35 -8.83 -7.07
CA GLY A 123 8.28 -8.83 -8.53
C GLY A 123 8.51 -7.44 -9.14
N SER A 124 8.02 -6.39 -8.49
CA SER A 124 8.21 -4.99 -8.88
C SER A 124 9.69 -4.61 -8.94
N TRP A 125 10.55 -5.24 -8.12
CA TRP A 125 12.01 -5.05 -8.18
C TRP A 125 12.66 -5.58 -9.47
N LEU A 126 12.04 -6.52 -10.18
CA LEU A 126 12.55 -7.03 -11.46
C LEU A 126 12.24 -6.09 -12.62
N VAL A 127 11.20 -5.27 -12.51
CA VAL A 127 10.75 -4.38 -13.58
C VAL A 127 11.52 -3.06 -13.52
N ARG A 128 12.06 -2.60 -14.66
CA ARG A 128 12.95 -1.44 -14.75
C ARG A 128 12.26 -0.12 -14.31
N THR A 129 10.97 0.03 -14.62
CA THR A 129 10.17 1.23 -14.34
C THR A 129 9.96 1.48 -12.84
N PRO A 130 9.45 0.54 -12.03
CA PRO A 130 9.39 0.71 -10.57
C PRO A 130 10.76 0.90 -9.92
N ARG A 131 11.79 0.21 -10.42
CA ARG A 131 13.15 0.28 -9.87
C ARG A 131 13.77 1.68 -9.99
N LEU A 132 13.47 2.38 -11.09
CA LEU A 132 13.87 3.78 -11.29
C LEU A 132 13.08 4.71 -10.36
N VAL A 133 11.78 4.46 -10.22
CA VAL A 133 10.92 5.19 -9.27
C VAL A 133 11.42 5.06 -7.82
N TYR A 134 11.95 3.89 -7.43
CA TYR A 134 12.51 3.67 -6.09
C TYR A 134 13.87 4.34 -5.85
N LYS A 135 14.66 4.58 -6.91
CA LYS A 135 16.01 5.16 -6.82
C LYS A 135 16.07 6.66 -7.13
N GLN A 136 15.25 7.12 -8.06
CA GLN A 136 15.28 8.49 -8.60
C GLN A 136 14.01 9.28 -8.23
N GLY A 137 12.98 8.59 -7.72
CA GLY A 137 11.65 9.15 -7.54
C GLY A 137 10.93 9.40 -8.87
N ALA A 138 9.76 10.01 -8.82
CA ALA A 138 8.89 10.19 -9.98
C ALA A 138 9.37 11.33 -10.92
N LEU A 139 10.61 11.27 -11.38
CA LEU A 139 11.11 12.09 -12.48
C LEU A 139 11.07 11.21 -13.74
N ILE A 140 10.07 11.47 -14.58
CA ILE A 140 10.10 11.11 -16.00
C ILE A 140 10.69 12.30 -16.74
#